data_AF-A0A7V1CJP5-F1
#
_entry.id   AF-A0A7V1CJP5-F1
#
_cell.length_a   1.000
_cell.length_b   1.000
_cell.length_c   1.000
_cell.angle_alpha   90.00
_cell.angle_beta   90.00
_cell.angle_gamma   90.00
#
_symmetry.space_group_name_H-M   'P 1'
#
loop_
_entity.id
_entity.type
_entity.pdbx_description
1 polymer ?
#
loop_
_entity_poly.entity_id
_entity_poly.type
_entity_poly.pdbx_seq_one_letter_code
_entity_poly.pdbx_strand_id
1 'polypeptide(L)' 'MDLSVDIAGLKLNNPVIAAAGTFGYSDEYGQLVNISRLGAVTTKGLSVEPWEGNP' A
#
# COMPACT_ATOMS: atom_id res chain seq x y z
N MET A 1 -14.57 16.81 -6.79
CA MET A 1 -13.82 16.36 -7.98
C MET A 1 -13.67 14.85 -7.85
N ASP A 2 -14.01 14.10 -8.89
CA ASP A 2 -13.81 12.64 -8.91
C ASP A 2 -12.37 12.34 -9.31
N LEU A 3 -11.70 11.47 -8.54
CA LEU A 3 -10.31 11.06 -8.75
C LEU A 3 -10.19 9.57 -9.07
N SER A 4 -11.30 8.84 -9.18
CA SER A 4 -11.28 7.40 -9.40
C SER A 4 -10.57 7.00 -10.70
N VAL A 5 -9.90 5.84 -10.70
CA VAL A 5 -9.13 5.32 -11.83
C VAL A 5 -9.34 3.82 -12.01
N ASP A 6 -9.21 3.35 -13.25
CA ASP A 6 -9.12 1.93 -13.59
C ASP A 6 -7.72 1.66 -14.17
N ILE A 7 -6.93 0.86 -13.46
CA ILE A 7 -5.54 0.56 -13.84
C ILE A 7 -5.25 -0.92 -13.62
N ALA A 8 -4.72 -1.58 -14.66
CA ALA A 8 -4.41 -3.02 -14.62
C ALA A 8 -5.59 -3.91 -14.15
N GLY A 9 -6.84 -3.49 -14.41
CA GLY A 9 -8.06 -4.18 -13.99
C GLY A 9 -8.49 -3.90 -12.54
N LEU A 10 -7.81 -2.99 -11.84
CA LEU A 10 -8.17 -2.54 -10.49
C LEU A 10 -8.90 -1.20 -10.55
N LYS A 11 -10.10 -1.17 -9.98
CA LYS A 11 -10.85 0.07 -9.75
C LYS A 11 -10.45 0.67 -8.42
N LEU A 12 -9.78 1.82 -8.45
CA LEU A 12 -9.34 2.53 -7.27
C LEU A 12 -10.18 3.80 -7.08
N ASN A 13 -10.47 4.15 -5.83
CA ASN A 13 -11.21 5.37 -5.50
C ASN A 13 -10.40 6.65 -5.79
N ASN A 14 -9.07 6.53 -5.91
CA ASN A 14 -8.13 7.58 -6.33
C ASN A 14 -6.78 6.96 -6.76
N PRO A 15 -5.86 7.71 -7.40
CA PRO A 15 -4.61 7.15 -7.94
C PRO A 15 -3.47 7.10 -6.92
N VAL A 16 -3.68 7.45 -5.65
CA VAL A 16 -2.63 7.48 -4.64
C VAL A 16 -2.39 6.07 -4.12
N ILE A 17 -1.18 5.55 -4.35
CA ILE A 17 -0.76 4.21 -3.96
C ILE A 17 0.47 4.31 -3.07
N ALA A 18 0.44 3.68 -1.89
CA ALA A 18 1.62 3.59 -1.05
C ALA A 18 2.67 2.65 -1.70
N ALA A 19 3.90 3.13 -1.80
CA ALA A 19 4.99 2.40 -2.43
C ALA A 19 5.44 1.19 -1.60
N ALA A 20 5.95 0.16 -2.27
CA ALA A 20 6.43 -1.06 -1.63
C ALA A 20 7.54 -0.76 -0.61
N GLY A 21 7.41 -1.29 0.60
CA GLY A 21 8.42 -1.15 1.65
C GLY A 21 8.47 0.22 2.35
N THR A 22 7.64 1.19 1.96
CA THR A 22 7.52 2.48 2.65
C THR A 22 6.33 2.54 3.61
N PHE A 23 5.50 1.50 3.62
CA PHE A 23 4.23 1.47 4.36
C PHE A 23 3.92 0.10 5.00
N GLY A 24 4.95 -0.70 5.28
CA GLY A 24 4.82 -1.99 5.98
C GLY A 24 3.77 -2.91 5.35
N TYR A 25 2.88 -3.43 6.20
CA TYR A 25 1.69 -4.21 5.83
C TYR A 25 0.39 -3.45 6.03
N SER A 26 0.46 -2.11 6.07
CA SER A 26 -0.65 -1.18 6.28
C SER A 26 -1.20 -1.13 7.71
N ASP A 27 -1.34 -2.26 8.41
CA ASP A 27 -1.93 -2.33 9.76
C ASP A 27 -1.20 -1.45 10.78
N GLU A 28 0.11 -1.27 10.63
CA GLU A 28 0.95 -0.47 11.53
C GLU A 28 0.58 1.03 11.47
N TYR A 29 0.01 1.47 10.34
CA TYR A 29 -0.31 2.87 10.09
C TYR A 29 -1.80 3.18 10.31
N GLY A 30 -2.64 2.18 10.61
CA GLY A 30 -4.08 2.37 10.83
C GLY A 30 -4.41 3.32 11.99
N GLN A 31 -3.48 3.50 12.93
CA GLN A 31 -3.61 4.47 14.05
C GLN A 31 -3.22 5.90 13.66
N LEU A 32 -2.44 6.07 12.59
CA LEU A 32 -1.91 7.36 12.13
C LEU A 32 -2.70 7.92 10.95
N VAL A 33 -3.18 7.05 10.06
CA VAL A 33 -3.85 7.42 8.82
C VAL A 33 -5.04 6.49 8.59
N ASN A 34 -6.17 7.06 8.18
CA ASN A 34 -7.28 6.26 7.67
C ASN A 34 -6.91 5.68 6.29
N ILE A 35 -6.53 4.40 6.30
CA ILE A 35 -6.03 3.66 5.13
C ILE A 35 -7.06 3.60 4.00
N SER A 36 -8.36 3.61 4.31
CA SER A 36 -9.44 3.61 3.31
C SER A 36 -9.46 4.84 2.41
N ARG A 37 -8.66 5.87 2.73
CA ARG A 37 -8.47 7.05 1.87
C ARG A 37 -7.42 6.85 0.77
N LEU A 38 -6.55 5.86 0.89
CA LEU A 38 -5.62 5.50 -0.19
C LEU A 38 -6.35 4.72 -1.29
N GLY A 39 -5.87 4.87 -2.52
CA GLY A 39 -6.34 4.05 -3.64
C GLY A 39 -5.94 2.60 -3.47
N ALA A 40 -4.68 2.36 -3.12
CA ALA A 40 -4.15 1.04 -2.80
C ALA A 40 -2.89 1.12 -1.91
N VAL A 41 -2.47 -0.02 -1.38
CA VAL A 41 -1.19 -0.18 -0.67
C VAL A 41 -0.41 -1.32 -1.32
N THR A 42 0.88 -1.09 -1.58
CA THR A 42 1.80 -2.15 -1.99
C THR A 42 2.61 -2.57 -0.77
N THR A 43 2.50 -3.84 -0.35
CA THR A 43 3.19 -4.36 0.83
C THR A 43 4.70 -4.43 0.61
N LYS A 44 5.46 -4.62 1.70
CA LYS A 44 6.88 -4.96 1.62
C LYS A 44 7.07 -6.23 0.77
N GLY A 45 8.14 -6.25 -0.03
CA GLY A 45 8.54 -7.43 -0.80
C GLY A 45 8.71 -8.66 0.10
N LEU A 46 8.12 -9.78 -0.30
CA LEU A 46 8.13 -11.03 0.43
C LEU A 46 9.22 -11.96 -0.11
N SER A 47 9.89 -12.66 0.80
CA SER A 47 10.75 -13.80 0.51
C SER A 47 10.06 -15.08 1.01
N VAL A 48 10.45 -16.23 0.45
CA VAL A 48 9.92 -17.54 0.88
C VAL A 48 10.28 -17.80 2.35
N GLU A 49 11.53 -17.52 2.71
CA GLU A 49 12.03 -17.61 4.08
C GLU A 49 12.10 -16.22 4.73
N PRO A 50 11.91 -16.10 6.05
CA PRO A 50 12.07 -14.83 6.75
C PRO A 50 13.47 -14.23 6.57
N TRP A 51 13.55 -12.90 6.41
CA TRP A 51 14.81 -12.16 6.28
C TRP A 51 14.83 -10.95 7.20
N GLU A 52 15.83 -10.87 8.09
CA GLU A 52 15.99 -9.77 9.06
C GLU A 52 16.39 -8.44 8.40
N GLY A 53 16.86 -8.46 7.14
CA GLY A 53 17.36 -7.29 6.43
C GLY A 53 18.88 -7.18 6.48
N ASN A 54 19.39 -5.99 6.15
CA ASN A 54 20.82 -5.69 6.16
C ASN A 54 21.23 -5.03 7.50
N PRO A 55 22.53 -5.07 7.88
CA PRO A 55 23.08 -4.34 9.03
C PRO A 55 22.97 -2.82 8.90
#